data_AF-A0A6B2EH68-F1
#
_entry.id   AF-A0A6B2EH68-F1
#
_cell.length_a   1.000
_cell.length_b   1.000
_cell.length_c   1.000
_cell.angle_alpha   90.00
_cell.angle_beta   90.00
_cell.angle_gamma   90.00
#
_symmetry.space_group_name_H-M   'P 1'
#
loop_
_entity.id
_entity.type
_entity.pdbx_description
1 polymer ?
#
loop_
_entity_poly.entity_id
_entity_poly.type
_entity_poly.pdbx_seq_one_letter_code
_entity_poly.pdbx_strand_id
1 'polypeptide(L)'
;MSSSEDEAAPPTGPVENAWNLKIPEFRPEDNPNGLLEESYFATLFPKYREKYLKECWSLVKKSLEEFNIRAELDLIEGSMVVKTTRKTWDPYIIIKARDMIRLLARSVPYEQAKRVLEDEVGCDVIQIGKICRNREKFVKRRQRLIGPNGATLKSIELLTNCYVMVQGNTVSALGPYRGLQYVREIVIDTMNNVHPIYNIKSLMIKRELAKDPKLKDEDWTRFLPKFRNNNVKRKQPKAKKPKKEYTPFPPPQPESKIDKQLASGEYFLKEDQKRAKRLKERDEKQKAAAKRQEERRNKDFQPPEENSMPKKKVKTSDDGAVDVKKLKEKIKK
;
A
#
# COMPACT_ATOMS: atom_id res chain seq x y z
N MET A 1 -58.76 8.50 16.14
CA MET A 1 -58.17 9.15 17.32
C MET A 1 -56.85 9.75 16.88
N SER A 2 -56.88 11.03 16.51
CA SER A 2 -55.74 11.80 16.02
C SER A 2 -54.96 12.34 17.20
N SER A 3 -53.78 11.78 17.46
CA SER A 3 -52.79 12.41 18.32
C SER A 3 -52.18 13.58 17.56
N SER A 4 -52.66 14.79 17.89
CA SER A 4 -52.00 16.04 17.58
C SER A 4 -50.68 16.07 18.34
N GLU A 5 -49.59 15.67 17.69
CA GLU A 5 -48.24 15.92 18.19
C GLU A 5 -47.93 17.40 17.97
N ASP A 6 -47.57 18.07 19.06
CA ASP A 6 -47.21 19.47 19.14
C ASP A 6 -46.18 19.87 18.06
N GLU A 7 -46.61 20.66 17.06
CA GLU A 7 -45.70 21.43 16.23
C GLU A 7 -45.09 22.57 17.07
N ALA A 8 -44.05 22.23 17.83
CA ALA A 8 -43.18 23.23 18.43
C ALA A 8 -42.53 24.06 17.32
N ALA A 9 -42.82 25.36 17.31
CA ALA A 9 -42.26 26.31 16.35
C ALA A 9 -40.72 26.16 16.26
N PRO A 10 -40.12 26.20 15.06
CA PRO A 10 -38.69 26.02 14.90
C PRO A 10 -37.92 27.06 15.72
N PRO A 11 -36.88 26.65 16.47
CA PRO A 11 -36.12 27.55 17.32
C PRO A 11 -35.50 28.67 16.47
N THR A 12 -35.90 29.91 16.74
CA THR A 12 -35.49 31.12 16.01
C THR A 12 -34.13 31.67 16.46
N GLY A 13 -33.47 30.99 17.41
CA GLY A 13 -32.14 31.34 17.94
C GLY A 13 -31.03 30.38 17.49
N PRO A 14 -29.75 30.68 17.82
CA PRO A 14 -28.63 29.78 17.53
C PRO A 14 -28.84 28.43 18.21
N VAL A 15 -28.97 27.37 17.41
CA VAL A 15 -29.15 26.01 17.92
C VAL A 15 -27.81 25.51 18.49
N GLU A 16 -27.76 25.21 19.79
CA GLU A 16 -26.52 24.76 20.46
C GLU A 16 -25.93 23.49 19.82
N ASN A 17 -26.78 22.61 19.28
CA ASN A 17 -26.36 21.40 18.56
C ASN A 17 -27.14 21.25 17.26
N ALA A 18 -26.64 21.83 16.17
CA ALA A 18 -27.22 21.73 14.82
C ALA A 18 -27.50 20.29 14.36
N TRP A 19 -26.78 19.31 14.91
CA TRP A 19 -26.90 17.88 14.59
C TRP A 19 -28.08 17.16 15.27
N ASN A 20 -28.71 17.77 16.28
CA ASN A 20 -29.89 17.20 16.94
C ASN A 20 -31.20 17.80 16.42
N LEU A 21 -31.13 18.74 15.47
CA LEU A 21 -32.32 19.33 14.88
C LEU A 21 -32.99 18.29 13.98
N LYS A 22 -34.21 17.88 14.34
CA LYS A 22 -35.04 17.08 13.44
C LYS A 22 -35.56 18.01 12.34
N ILE A 23 -35.22 17.69 11.10
CA ILE A 23 -35.71 18.40 9.92
C ILE A 23 -37.18 17.94 9.72
N PRO A 24 -38.14 18.85 9.50
CA PRO A 24 -39.52 18.47 9.23
C PRO A 24 -39.59 17.66 7.93
N GLU A 25 -40.44 16.63 7.93
CA GLU A 25 -40.68 15.81 6.74
C GLU A 25 -41.35 16.67 5.67
N PHE A 26 -40.82 16.61 4.44
CA PHE A 26 -41.46 17.25 3.31
C PHE A 26 -42.73 16.45 2.97
N ARG A 27 -43.86 17.12 2.75
CA ARG A 27 -45.14 16.47 2.40
C ARG A 27 -45.56 16.79 0.98
N PRO A 28 -46.44 15.97 0.37
CA PRO A 28 -47.03 16.28 -0.94
C PRO A 28 -47.73 17.65 -0.99
N GLU A 29 -48.23 18.12 0.15
CA GLU A 29 -48.92 19.40 0.31
C GLU A 29 -47.98 20.61 0.16
N ASP A 30 -46.69 20.46 0.45
CA ASP A 30 -45.69 21.53 0.39
C ASP A 30 -45.29 21.88 -1.06
N ASN A 31 -45.53 20.97 -2.01
CA ASN A 31 -45.27 21.19 -3.43
C ASN A 31 -46.48 20.81 -4.31
N PRO A 32 -47.55 21.63 -4.32
CA PRO A 32 -48.78 21.32 -5.04
C PRO A 32 -48.61 21.36 -6.57
N ASN A 33 -47.65 22.14 -7.07
CA ASN A 33 -47.41 22.32 -8.50
C ASN A 33 -46.41 21.30 -9.08
N GLY A 34 -45.76 20.49 -8.23
CA GLY A 34 -44.79 19.48 -8.63
C GLY A 34 -43.51 20.05 -9.24
N LEU A 35 -42.77 19.21 -9.96
CA LEU A 35 -41.54 19.59 -10.66
C LEU A 35 -41.85 19.95 -12.13
N LEU A 36 -41.25 21.04 -12.61
CA LEU A 36 -41.39 21.51 -14.00
C LEU A 36 -40.52 20.70 -14.97
N GLU A 37 -39.28 20.44 -14.57
CA GLU A 37 -38.24 19.80 -15.38
C GLU A 37 -38.05 18.33 -15.00
N GLU A 38 -37.68 17.52 -15.99
CA GLU A 38 -37.37 16.10 -15.79
C GLU A 38 -35.89 15.94 -15.40
N SER A 39 -35.66 15.27 -14.27
CA SER A 39 -34.34 14.83 -13.82
C SER A 39 -34.25 13.32 -13.97
N TYR A 40 -33.19 12.85 -14.62
CA TYR A 40 -32.95 11.42 -14.77
C TYR A 40 -31.53 11.04 -14.35
N PHE A 41 -31.39 9.84 -13.77
CA PHE A 41 -30.10 9.24 -13.45
C PHE A 41 -30.07 7.81 -13.96
N ALA A 42 -28.94 7.44 -14.56
CA ALA A 42 -28.68 6.09 -15.03
C ALA A 42 -27.47 5.49 -14.29
N THR A 43 -27.56 4.20 -13.95
CA THR A 43 -26.43 3.43 -13.41
C THR A 43 -26.32 2.10 -14.12
N LEU A 44 -25.11 1.78 -14.59
CA LEU A 44 -24.78 0.49 -15.18
C LEU A 44 -24.58 -0.57 -14.09
N PHE A 45 -25.05 -1.78 -14.32
CA PHE A 45 -24.83 -2.93 -13.43
C PHE A 45 -24.10 -4.08 -14.13
N PRO A 46 -23.33 -4.89 -13.37
CA PRO A 46 -22.66 -6.06 -13.95
C PRO A 46 -23.63 -7.17 -14.36
N LYS A 47 -23.32 -7.89 -15.45
CA LYS A 47 -24.16 -8.98 -15.99
C LYS A 47 -24.57 -10.04 -14.96
N TYR A 48 -23.70 -10.38 -14.00
CA TYR A 48 -24.04 -11.38 -12.97
C TYR A 48 -25.19 -10.93 -12.04
N ARG A 49 -25.50 -9.62 -11.99
CA ARG A 49 -26.52 -9.06 -11.10
C ARG A 49 -27.92 -9.05 -11.73
N GLU A 50 -28.00 -9.25 -13.03
CA GLU A 50 -29.21 -9.19 -13.85
C GLU A 50 -30.35 -10.07 -13.30
N LYS A 51 -30.05 -11.34 -12.99
CA LYS A 51 -31.05 -12.31 -12.50
C LYS A 51 -31.79 -11.80 -11.26
N TYR A 52 -31.04 -11.31 -10.28
CA TYR A 52 -31.61 -10.77 -9.04
C TYR A 52 -32.39 -9.48 -9.29
N LEU A 53 -31.85 -8.57 -10.11
CA LEU A 53 -32.54 -7.31 -10.41
C LEU A 53 -33.89 -7.58 -11.07
N LYS A 54 -33.95 -8.53 -12.01
CA LYS A 54 -35.21 -8.95 -12.64
C LYS A 54 -36.23 -9.47 -11.64
N GLU A 55 -35.80 -10.25 -10.64
CA GLU A 55 -36.67 -10.79 -9.58
C GLU A 55 -37.19 -9.70 -8.64
N CYS A 56 -36.33 -8.77 -8.19
CA CYS A 56 -36.70 -7.74 -7.22
C CYS A 56 -37.25 -6.44 -7.85
N TRP A 57 -37.22 -6.28 -9.17
CA TRP A 57 -37.56 -5.02 -9.85
C TRP A 57 -39.01 -4.56 -9.58
N SER A 58 -39.94 -5.50 -9.45
CA SER A 58 -41.34 -5.18 -9.13
C SER A 58 -41.46 -4.48 -7.78
N LEU A 59 -40.63 -4.86 -6.79
CA LEU A 59 -40.59 -4.22 -5.47
C LEU A 59 -39.93 -2.84 -5.53
N VAL A 60 -38.88 -2.70 -6.34
CA VAL A 60 -38.21 -1.40 -6.57
C VAL A 60 -39.17 -0.39 -7.18
N LYS A 61 -39.94 -0.80 -8.21
CA LYS A 61 -40.96 0.06 -8.81
C LYS A 61 -41.99 0.52 -7.79
N LYS A 62 -42.56 -0.41 -7.00
CA LYS A 62 -43.55 -0.09 -5.97
C LYS A 62 -43.04 0.95 -4.95
N SER A 63 -41.82 0.76 -4.44
CA SER A 63 -41.27 1.70 -3.45
C SER A 63 -40.93 3.07 -4.02
N LEU A 64 -40.59 3.17 -5.31
CA LEU A 64 -40.32 4.45 -5.97
C LEU A 64 -41.61 5.13 -6.47
N GLU A 65 -42.65 4.35 -6.74
CA GLU A 65 -43.98 4.83 -7.13
C GLU A 65 -44.69 5.57 -5.99
N GLU A 66 -44.43 5.20 -4.72
CA GLU A 66 -44.86 5.96 -3.53
C GLU A 66 -44.42 7.44 -3.58
N PHE A 67 -43.28 7.72 -4.23
CA PHE A 67 -42.73 9.07 -4.41
C PHE A 67 -42.95 9.64 -5.82
N ASN A 68 -43.79 8.99 -6.64
CA ASN A 68 -44.03 9.34 -8.03
C ASN A 68 -42.74 9.38 -8.89
N ILE A 69 -41.77 8.51 -8.61
CA ILE A 69 -40.55 8.33 -9.42
C ILE A 69 -40.74 7.14 -10.37
N ARG A 70 -40.41 7.33 -11.65
CA ARG A 70 -40.44 6.27 -12.65
C ARG A 70 -39.09 5.54 -12.68
N ALA A 71 -39.12 4.21 -12.57
CA ALA A 71 -37.94 3.36 -12.63
C ALA A 71 -38.00 2.39 -13.82
N GLU A 72 -36.95 2.40 -14.65
CA GLU A 72 -36.79 1.55 -15.83
C GLU A 72 -35.54 0.66 -15.70
N LEU A 73 -35.67 -0.60 -16.12
CA LEU A 73 -34.59 -1.59 -16.11
C LEU A 73 -34.37 -2.05 -17.54
N ASP A 74 -33.18 -1.79 -18.06
CA ASP A 74 -32.74 -2.28 -19.35
C ASP A 74 -31.78 -3.46 -19.15
N LEU A 75 -32.19 -4.64 -19.64
CA LEU A 75 -31.41 -5.87 -19.59
C LEU A 75 -30.44 -6.00 -20.77
N ILE A 76 -30.69 -5.29 -21.88
CA ILE A 76 -29.84 -5.32 -23.08
C ILE A 76 -28.59 -4.48 -22.84
N GLU A 77 -28.77 -3.23 -22.41
CA GLU A 77 -27.65 -2.35 -22.04
C GLU A 77 -27.06 -2.70 -20.67
N GLY A 78 -27.84 -3.35 -19.80
CA GLY A 78 -27.45 -3.60 -18.41
C GLY A 78 -27.46 -2.31 -17.58
N SER A 79 -28.49 -1.49 -17.76
CA SER A 79 -28.63 -0.17 -17.12
C SER A 79 -29.93 -0.08 -16.30
N MET A 80 -29.88 0.65 -15.19
CA MET A 80 -31.04 1.04 -14.40
C MET A 80 -31.20 2.54 -14.50
N VAL A 81 -32.41 3.01 -14.76
CA VAL A 81 -32.72 4.43 -14.92
C VAL A 81 -33.84 4.82 -13.98
N VAL A 82 -33.66 5.94 -13.28
CA VAL A 82 -34.71 6.59 -12.48
C VAL A 82 -34.97 7.98 -13.04
N LYS A 83 -36.25 8.36 -13.13
CA LYS A 83 -36.74 9.60 -13.73
C LYS A 83 -37.78 10.25 -12.82
N THR A 84 -37.69 11.56 -12.61
CA THR A 84 -38.78 12.31 -11.96
C THR A 84 -39.99 12.39 -12.89
N THR A 85 -41.16 12.61 -12.31
CA THR A 85 -42.38 12.89 -13.06
C THR A 85 -42.93 14.25 -12.65
N ARG A 86 -43.89 14.77 -13.41
CA ARG A 86 -44.60 16.03 -13.05
C ARG A 86 -45.33 15.96 -11.71
N LYS A 87 -45.55 14.74 -11.17
CA LYS A 87 -46.21 14.49 -9.88
C LYS A 87 -45.23 14.25 -8.74
N THR A 88 -43.92 14.25 -9.01
CA THR A 88 -42.91 14.16 -7.96
C THR A 88 -42.99 15.42 -7.11
N TRP A 89 -43.27 15.25 -5.83
CA TRP A 89 -43.46 16.34 -4.89
C TRP A 89 -42.12 16.72 -4.23
N ASP A 90 -41.36 15.74 -3.72
CA ASP A 90 -40.04 15.98 -3.13
C ASP A 90 -38.94 16.20 -4.19
N PRO A 91 -38.26 17.36 -4.21
CA PRO A 91 -37.16 17.62 -5.13
C PRO A 91 -35.90 16.77 -4.86
N TYR A 92 -35.66 16.35 -3.62
CA TYR A 92 -34.44 15.63 -3.22
C TYR A 92 -34.56 14.11 -3.37
N ILE A 93 -35.77 13.55 -3.43
CA ILE A 93 -35.99 12.10 -3.52
C ILE A 93 -35.31 11.44 -4.72
N ILE A 94 -35.10 12.18 -5.82
CA ILE A 94 -34.41 11.67 -7.01
C ILE A 94 -32.93 11.34 -6.74
N ILE A 95 -32.28 12.09 -5.85
CA ILE A 95 -30.90 11.85 -5.41
C ILE A 95 -30.84 10.55 -4.59
N LYS A 96 -31.82 10.31 -3.72
CA LYS A 96 -31.95 9.08 -2.95
C LYS A 96 -32.27 7.88 -3.85
N ALA A 97 -33.14 8.05 -4.84
CA ALA A 97 -33.45 7.01 -5.83
C ALA A 97 -32.22 6.62 -6.66
N ARG A 98 -31.40 7.60 -7.07
CA ARG A 98 -30.09 7.37 -7.71
C ARG A 98 -29.17 6.54 -6.81
N ASP A 99 -29.13 6.87 -5.53
CA ASP A 99 -28.27 6.19 -4.55
C ASP A 99 -28.74 4.75 -4.30
N MET A 100 -30.07 4.52 -4.27
CA MET A 100 -30.68 3.19 -4.21
C MET A 100 -30.28 2.32 -5.41
N ILE A 101 -30.42 2.80 -6.66
CA ILE A 101 -30.01 2.02 -7.85
C ILE A 101 -28.50 1.78 -7.88
N ARG A 102 -27.70 2.73 -7.38
CA ARG A 102 -26.25 2.59 -7.25
C ARG A 102 -25.86 1.49 -6.26
N LEU A 103 -26.58 1.36 -5.14
CA LEU A 103 -26.38 0.28 -4.18
C LEU A 103 -26.80 -1.09 -4.73
N LEU A 104 -27.92 -1.16 -5.44
CA LEU A 104 -28.38 -2.38 -6.12
C LEU A 104 -27.35 -2.88 -7.14
N ALA A 105 -26.74 -1.97 -7.91
CA ALA A 105 -25.64 -2.29 -8.83
C ALA A 105 -24.39 -2.83 -8.11
N ARG A 106 -24.16 -2.40 -6.86
CA ARG A 106 -23.09 -2.90 -5.97
C ARG A 106 -23.52 -4.10 -5.11
N SER A 107 -24.52 -4.84 -5.59
CA SER A 107 -25.02 -6.10 -5.01
C SER A 107 -25.50 -6.01 -3.57
N VAL A 108 -25.92 -4.83 -3.12
CA VAL A 108 -26.69 -4.70 -1.89
C VAL A 108 -28.08 -5.31 -2.12
N PRO A 109 -28.63 -6.10 -1.18
CA PRO A 109 -29.99 -6.61 -1.27
C PRO A 109 -31.03 -5.47 -1.25
N TYR A 110 -32.16 -5.68 -1.92
CA TYR A 110 -33.26 -4.70 -1.99
C TYR A 110 -33.75 -4.26 -0.60
N GLU A 111 -33.92 -5.19 0.33
CA GLU A 111 -34.40 -4.89 1.69
C GLU A 111 -33.53 -3.87 2.41
N GLN A 112 -32.21 -3.91 2.18
CA GLN A 112 -31.30 -2.93 2.74
C GLN A 112 -31.29 -1.66 1.89
N ALA A 113 -31.28 -1.78 0.55
CA ALA A 113 -31.24 -0.63 -0.34
C ALA A 113 -32.45 0.32 -0.21
N LYS A 114 -33.65 -0.20 0.13
CA LYS A 114 -34.85 0.63 0.34
C LYS A 114 -34.66 1.67 1.45
N ARG A 115 -33.88 1.36 2.48
CA ARG A 115 -33.68 2.24 3.65
C ARG A 115 -33.04 3.59 3.30
N VAL A 116 -32.37 3.71 2.14
CA VAL A 116 -31.78 4.98 1.65
C VAL A 116 -32.84 6.05 1.37
N LEU A 117 -34.09 5.63 1.14
CA LEU A 117 -35.18 6.55 0.87
C LEU A 117 -35.55 7.36 2.14
N GLU A 118 -35.20 6.88 3.34
CA GLU A 118 -35.46 7.53 4.62
C GLU A 118 -34.54 8.77 4.85
N ASP A 119 -35.06 9.82 5.50
CA ASP A 119 -34.38 10.99 6.09
C ASP A 119 -32.93 10.76 6.58
N GLU A 120 -32.85 9.90 7.58
CA GLU A 120 -31.66 9.79 8.45
C GLU A 120 -30.59 8.84 7.90
N VAL A 121 -30.88 8.15 6.78
CA VAL A 121 -30.05 7.09 6.23
C VAL A 121 -29.37 7.55 4.95
N GLY A 122 -28.05 7.70 5.02
CA GLY A 122 -27.20 7.95 3.86
C GLY A 122 -26.65 6.67 3.25
N CYS A 123 -26.12 6.78 2.03
CA CYS A 123 -25.27 5.76 1.44
C CYS A 123 -23.84 6.27 1.23
N ASP A 124 -22.87 5.35 1.25
CA ASP A 124 -21.51 5.66 0.84
C ASP A 124 -20.88 4.51 0.04
N VAL A 125 -20.33 4.82 -1.14
CA VAL A 125 -19.63 3.85 -2.00
C VAL A 125 -18.15 4.20 -2.05
N ILE A 126 -17.37 3.52 -1.22
CA ILE A 126 -15.93 3.77 -1.03
C ILE A 126 -15.13 2.97 -2.04
N GLN A 127 -14.35 3.67 -2.87
CA GLN A 127 -13.47 3.03 -3.86
C GLN A 127 -12.12 2.63 -3.24
N ILE A 128 -11.90 1.33 -3.09
CA ILE A 128 -10.67 0.77 -2.48
C ILE A 128 -9.64 0.31 -3.53
N GLY A 129 -10.05 0.12 -4.78
CA GLY A 129 -9.19 -0.46 -5.82
C GLY A 129 -7.92 0.31 -6.16
N LYS A 130 -7.93 1.65 -6.01
CA LYS A 130 -6.76 2.50 -6.35
C LYS A 130 -5.74 2.64 -5.23
N ILE A 131 -6.06 2.20 -4.00
CA ILE A 131 -5.23 2.43 -2.82
C ILE A 131 -4.01 1.49 -2.79
N CYS A 132 -4.18 0.25 -3.25
CA CYS A 132 -3.14 -0.77 -3.24
C CYS A 132 -2.63 -1.09 -4.66
N ARG A 133 -1.34 -0.88 -4.94
CA ARG A 133 -0.72 -1.21 -6.24
C ARG A 133 -0.64 -2.70 -6.55
N ASN A 134 -0.35 -3.52 -5.52
CA ASN A 134 -0.18 -4.97 -5.69
C ASN A 134 -1.51 -5.70 -5.43
N ARG A 135 -1.96 -6.49 -6.42
CA ARG A 135 -3.21 -7.26 -6.39
C ARG A 135 -3.29 -8.26 -5.24
N GLU A 136 -2.21 -8.96 -4.92
CA GLU A 136 -2.20 -9.94 -3.82
C GLU A 136 -2.37 -9.25 -2.46
N LYS A 137 -1.66 -8.13 -2.26
CA LYS A 137 -1.80 -7.33 -1.04
C LYS A 137 -3.20 -6.75 -0.91
N PHE A 138 -3.78 -6.31 -2.03
CA PHE A 138 -5.16 -5.82 -2.07
C PHE A 138 -6.15 -6.89 -1.63
N VAL A 139 -6.08 -8.11 -2.19
CA VAL A 139 -6.96 -9.22 -1.81
C VAL A 139 -6.81 -9.57 -0.33
N LYS A 140 -5.57 -9.65 0.19
CA LYS A 140 -5.32 -9.92 1.61
C LYS A 140 -5.87 -8.82 2.53
N ARG A 141 -5.72 -7.53 2.18
CA ARG A 141 -6.26 -6.40 2.95
C ARG A 141 -7.79 -6.31 2.88
N ARG A 142 -8.38 -6.59 1.72
CA ARG A 142 -9.84 -6.69 1.56
C ARG A 142 -10.41 -7.84 2.38
N GLN A 143 -9.77 -9.01 2.36
CA GLN A 143 -10.18 -10.15 3.20
C GLN A 143 -10.06 -9.84 4.69
N ARG A 144 -9.03 -9.09 5.09
CA ARG A 144 -8.86 -8.61 6.47
C ARG A 144 -10.01 -7.71 6.93
N LEU A 145 -10.60 -6.90 6.05
CA LEU A 145 -11.76 -6.06 6.36
C LEU A 145 -13.00 -6.91 6.67
N ILE A 146 -13.20 -8.02 5.95
CA ILE A 146 -14.28 -8.98 6.20
C ILE A 146 -14.02 -9.73 7.52
N GLY A 147 -12.77 -10.17 7.70
CA GLY A 147 -12.34 -10.97 8.84
C GLY A 147 -12.69 -12.46 8.71
N PRO A 148 -12.28 -13.29 9.67
CA PRO A 148 -12.67 -14.70 9.71
C PRO A 148 -14.19 -14.81 9.93
N ASN A 149 -14.88 -15.62 9.12
CA ASN A 149 -16.33 -15.82 9.17
C ASN A 149 -17.17 -14.52 9.13
N GLY A 150 -16.62 -13.42 8.60
CA GLY A 150 -17.32 -12.12 8.60
C GLY A 150 -17.40 -11.41 9.96
N ALA A 151 -16.71 -11.90 10.99
CA ALA A 151 -16.82 -11.36 12.35
C ALA A 151 -16.39 -9.89 12.45
N THR A 152 -15.33 -9.51 11.72
CA THR A 152 -14.85 -8.11 11.69
C THR A 152 -15.87 -7.19 11.03
N LEU A 153 -16.44 -7.62 9.91
CA LEU A 153 -17.50 -6.88 9.22
C LEU A 153 -18.72 -6.70 10.12
N LYS A 154 -19.20 -7.77 10.75
CA LYS A 154 -20.35 -7.72 11.67
C LYS A 154 -20.09 -6.80 12.86
N SER A 155 -18.88 -6.78 13.39
CA SER A 155 -18.49 -5.87 14.47
C SER A 155 -18.57 -4.41 14.04
N ILE A 156 -18.12 -4.09 12.82
CA ILE A 156 -18.23 -2.73 12.25
C ILE A 156 -19.71 -2.35 12.11
N GLU A 157 -20.54 -3.24 11.58
CA GLU A 157 -21.99 -3.01 11.43
C GLU A 157 -22.67 -2.68 12.77
N LEU A 158 -22.42 -3.48 13.80
CA LEU A 158 -23.02 -3.30 15.14
C LEU A 158 -22.55 -2.03 15.85
N LEU A 159 -21.28 -1.64 15.66
CA LEU A 159 -20.73 -0.45 16.30
C LEU A 159 -21.20 0.84 15.63
N THR A 160 -21.33 0.84 14.30
CA THR A 160 -21.67 2.02 13.50
C THR A 160 -23.15 2.13 13.16
N ASN A 161 -23.95 1.09 13.45
CA ASN A 161 -25.33 0.92 13.01
C ASN A 161 -25.49 1.03 11.48
N CYS A 162 -24.43 0.70 10.74
CA CYS A 162 -24.43 0.69 9.29
C CYS A 162 -24.51 -0.75 8.78
N TYR A 163 -25.10 -0.93 7.60
CA TYR A 163 -24.94 -2.12 6.79
C TYR A 163 -23.74 -1.95 5.88
N VAL A 164 -22.82 -2.93 5.83
CA VAL A 164 -21.58 -2.81 5.05
C VAL A 164 -21.41 -4.02 4.13
N MET A 165 -21.32 -3.76 2.83
CA MET A 165 -21.10 -4.79 1.81
C MET A 165 -19.75 -4.58 1.13
N VAL A 166 -18.86 -5.57 1.25
CA VAL A 166 -17.54 -5.56 0.62
C VAL A 166 -17.60 -6.38 -0.67
N GLN A 167 -17.51 -5.72 -1.83
CA GLN A 167 -17.55 -6.41 -3.13
C GLN A 167 -16.56 -5.83 -4.13
N GLY A 168 -15.74 -6.72 -4.72
CA GLY A 168 -14.81 -6.35 -5.78
C GLY A 168 -13.82 -5.28 -5.32
N ASN A 169 -13.90 -4.10 -5.95
CA ASN A 169 -13.01 -2.97 -5.74
C ASN A 169 -13.66 -1.81 -4.96
N THR A 170 -14.85 -2.05 -4.41
CA THR A 170 -15.64 -1.07 -3.67
C THR A 170 -16.16 -1.65 -2.37
N VAL A 171 -16.35 -0.79 -1.38
CA VAL A 171 -17.09 -1.11 -0.15
C VAL A 171 -18.29 -0.19 -0.11
N SER A 172 -19.48 -0.78 -0.10
CA SER A 172 -20.73 -0.03 0.02
C SER A 172 -21.14 -0.03 1.49
N ALA A 173 -21.49 1.14 2.02
CA ALA A 173 -22.01 1.31 3.36
C ALA A 173 -23.34 2.05 3.31
N LEU A 174 -24.22 1.74 4.26
CA LEU A 174 -25.56 2.29 4.37
C LEU A 174 -25.86 2.53 5.85
N GLY A 175 -26.37 3.69 6.22
CA GLY A 175 -26.77 3.97 7.60
C GLY A 175 -26.65 5.45 7.96
N PRO A 176 -26.60 5.77 9.27
CA PRO A 176 -26.54 7.16 9.72
C PRO A 176 -25.20 7.81 9.31
N TYR A 177 -25.24 9.11 9.01
CA TYR A 177 -24.08 9.87 8.51
C TYR A 177 -22.83 9.75 9.39
N ARG A 178 -22.99 9.81 10.72
CA ARG A 178 -21.87 9.63 11.66
C ARG A 178 -21.27 8.23 11.58
N GLY A 179 -22.11 7.21 11.39
CA GLY A 179 -21.66 5.84 11.17
C GLY A 179 -20.88 5.69 9.87
N LEU A 180 -21.37 6.28 8.77
CA LEU A 180 -20.70 6.26 7.46
C LEU A 180 -19.30 6.88 7.50
N GLN A 181 -19.13 8.00 8.22
CA GLN A 181 -17.81 8.63 8.41
C GLN A 181 -16.82 7.67 9.08
N TYR A 182 -17.23 6.98 10.16
CA TYR A 182 -16.40 5.99 10.81
C TYR A 182 -16.09 4.78 9.92
N VAL A 183 -17.09 4.27 9.19
CA VAL A 183 -16.88 3.16 8.24
C VAL A 183 -15.85 3.56 7.17
N ARG A 184 -15.96 4.77 6.62
CA ARG A 184 -15.01 5.30 5.64
C ARG A 184 -13.58 5.36 6.18
N GLU A 185 -13.41 5.88 7.39
CA GLU A 185 -12.11 5.92 8.08
C GLU A 185 -11.53 4.50 8.25
N ILE A 186 -12.30 3.56 8.79
CA ILE A 186 -11.88 2.15 8.98
C ILE A 186 -11.45 1.51 7.66
N VAL A 187 -12.23 1.70 6.59
CA VAL A 187 -11.97 1.08 5.28
C VAL A 187 -10.69 1.63 4.68
N ILE A 188 -10.50 2.96 4.69
CA ILE A 188 -9.31 3.62 4.14
C ILE A 188 -8.06 3.21 4.93
N ASP A 189 -8.11 3.22 6.26
CA ASP A 189 -7.00 2.83 7.13
C ASP A 189 -6.60 1.36 6.94
N THR A 190 -7.60 0.49 6.80
CA THR A 190 -7.38 -0.93 6.53
C THR A 190 -6.64 -1.14 5.21
N MET A 191 -6.99 -0.34 4.19
CA MET A 191 -6.29 -0.34 2.91
C MET A 191 -4.89 0.29 3.01
N ASN A 192 -4.67 1.22 3.94
CA ASN A 192 -3.37 1.83 4.27
C ASN A 192 -2.51 1.00 5.24
N ASN A 193 -2.81 -0.30 5.40
CA ASN A 193 -2.05 -1.27 6.20
C ASN A 193 -2.25 -1.19 7.72
N VAL A 194 -3.18 -0.37 8.22
CA VAL A 194 -3.63 -0.46 9.62
C VAL A 194 -4.57 -1.67 9.73
N HIS A 195 -4.62 -2.33 10.88
CA HIS A 195 -5.55 -3.45 11.07
C HIS A 195 -6.91 -2.94 11.58
N PRO A 196 -8.07 -3.36 11.02
CA PRO A 196 -9.38 -2.82 11.38
C PRO A 196 -9.70 -2.99 12.87
N ILE A 197 -9.14 -4.02 13.53
CA ILE A 197 -9.29 -4.25 14.96
C ILE A 197 -8.87 -3.04 15.84
N TYR A 198 -7.90 -2.24 15.41
CA TYR A 198 -7.48 -1.05 16.16
C TYR A 198 -8.56 0.03 16.12
N ASN A 199 -9.17 0.24 14.95
CA ASN A 199 -10.25 1.21 14.80
C ASN A 199 -11.54 0.72 15.46
N ILE A 200 -11.83 -0.59 15.42
CA ILE A 200 -12.92 -1.21 16.17
C ILE A 200 -12.75 -0.99 17.67
N LYS A 201 -11.56 -1.29 18.24
CA LYS A 201 -11.27 -1.03 19.65
C LYS A 201 -11.40 0.46 20.01
N SER A 202 -10.90 1.33 19.13
CA SER A 202 -11.02 2.78 19.31
C SER A 202 -12.49 3.22 19.34
N LEU A 203 -13.33 2.67 18.45
CA LEU A 203 -14.77 2.96 18.42
C LEU A 203 -15.51 2.41 19.64
N MET A 204 -15.15 1.22 20.12
CA MET A 204 -15.69 0.68 21.36
C MET A 204 -15.40 1.62 22.54
N ILE A 205 -14.15 2.08 22.67
CA ILE A 205 -13.74 3.02 23.72
C ILE A 205 -14.48 4.35 23.56
N LYS A 206 -14.53 4.93 22.35
CA LYS A 206 -15.30 6.17 22.07
C LYS A 206 -16.77 6.03 22.47
N ARG A 207 -17.40 4.88 22.22
CA ARG A 207 -18.81 4.64 22.55
C ARG A 207 -19.04 4.52 24.04
N GLU A 208 -18.12 3.93 24.80
CA GLU A 208 -18.21 3.91 26.27
C GLU A 208 -17.95 5.29 26.87
N LEU A 209 -16.91 6.01 26.42
CA LEU A 209 -16.60 7.37 26.89
C LEU A 209 -17.73 8.37 26.58
N ALA A 210 -18.44 8.21 25.45
CA ALA A 210 -19.56 9.06 25.10
C ALA A 210 -20.78 8.91 26.03
N LYS A 211 -20.91 7.78 26.74
CA LYS A 211 -21.98 7.58 27.73
C LYS A 211 -21.73 8.40 28.99
N ASP A 212 -20.47 8.63 29.35
CA ASP A 212 -20.09 9.37 30.55
C ASP A 212 -20.31 10.88 30.35
N PRO A 213 -21.22 11.52 31.10
CA PRO A 213 -21.54 12.94 30.90
C PRO A 213 -20.39 13.88 31.27
N LYS A 214 -19.50 13.47 32.20
CA LYS A 214 -18.38 14.29 32.67
C LYS A 214 -17.29 14.51 31.62
N LEU A 215 -17.14 13.59 30.67
CA LEU A 215 -16.03 13.58 29.73
C LEU A 215 -16.43 14.06 28.34
N LYS A 216 -17.68 14.51 28.12
CA LYS A 216 -18.21 14.84 26.78
C LYS A 216 -17.46 15.98 26.10
N ASP A 217 -17.00 16.96 26.89
CA ASP A 217 -16.37 18.18 26.38
C ASP A 217 -14.82 18.11 26.41
N GLU A 218 -14.25 17.01 26.91
CA GLU A 218 -12.81 16.80 26.99
C GLU A 218 -12.27 16.04 25.77
N ASP A 219 -11.00 16.28 25.42
CA ASP A 219 -10.33 15.51 24.37
C ASP A 219 -10.02 14.06 24.81
N TRP A 220 -10.53 13.09 24.05
CA TRP A 220 -10.35 11.66 24.32
C TRP A 220 -9.04 11.06 23.80
N THR A 221 -8.16 11.83 23.16
CA THR A 221 -6.92 11.29 22.56
C THR A 221 -5.99 10.56 23.55
N ARG A 222 -6.11 10.84 24.85
CA ARG A 222 -5.38 10.16 25.93
C ARG A 222 -5.82 8.71 26.11
N PHE A 223 -7.12 8.43 25.96
CA PHE A 223 -7.71 7.10 26.18
C PHE A 223 -7.68 6.23 24.93
N LEU A 224 -7.48 6.83 23.76
CA LEU A 224 -7.48 6.11 22.49
C LEU A 224 -6.15 5.38 22.26
N PRO A 225 -6.19 4.09 21.87
CA PRO A 225 -4.99 3.32 21.59
C PRO A 225 -4.31 3.86 20.32
N LYS A 226 -3.12 4.43 20.48
CA LYS A 226 -2.34 4.94 19.34
C LYS A 226 -1.55 3.81 18.68
N PHE A 227 -1.83 3.55 17.41
CA PHE A 227 -1.01 2.63 16.61
C PHE A 227 0.37 3.26 16.36
N ARG A 228 1.41 2.76 17.02
CA ARG A 228 2.79 3.11 16.68
C ARG A 228 3.34 2.08 15.71
N ASN A 229 3.65 2.53 14.50
CA ASN A 229 4.37 1.69 13.56
C ASN A 229 5.80 1.52 14.07
N ASN A 230 6.13 0.36 14.62
CA ASN A 230 7.48 0.02 15.05
C ASN A 230 8.39 -0.16 13.83
N ASN A 231 8.77 0.95 13.19
CA ASN A 231 9.76 0.97 12.12
C ASN A 231 11.16 0.89 12.74
N VAL A 232 11.44 -0.21 13.44
CA VAL A 232 12.76 -0.49 14.00
C VAL A 232 13.71 -0.60 12.81
N LYS A 233 14.58 0.41 12.67
CA LYS A 233 15.56 0.45 11.58
C LYS A 233 16.41 -0.82 11.67
N ARG A 234 16.23 -1.73 10.71
CA ARG A 234 17.10 -2.91 10.58
C ARG A 234 18.54 -2.43 10.41
N LYS A 235 19.48 -3.08 11.11
CA LYS A 235 20.91 -2.80 10.94
C LYS A 235 21.26 -2.92 9.47
N GLN A 236 21.74 -1.83 8.88
CA GLN A 236 22.19 -1.83 7.50
C GLN A 236 23.52 -2.61 7.44
N PRO A 237 23.73 -3.45 6.41
CA PRO A 237 24.99 -4.13 6.24
C PRO A 237 26.12 -3.08 6.07
N LYS A 238 27.23 -3.27 6.78
CA LYS A 238 28.38 -2.35 6.74
C LYS A 238 28.97 -2.21 5.33
N ALA A 239 28.88 -3.27 4.53
CA ALA A 239 29.31 -3.27 3.13
C ALA A 239 28.08 -3.30 2.22
N LYS A 240 27.64 -2.13 1.73
CA LYS A 240 26.70 -2.05 0.61
C LYS A 240 27.50 -2.08 -0.68
N LYS A 241 27.42 -3.18 -1.43
CA LYS A 241 27.99 -3.23 -2.79
C LYS A 241 27.33 -2.11 -3.61
N PRO A 242 28.08 -1.21 -4.26
CA PRO A 242 27.50 -0.21 -5.14
C PRO A 242 26.69 -0.92 -6.23
N LYS A 243 25.53 -0.36 -6.60
CA LYS A 243 24.75 -0.88 -7.73
C LYS A 243 25.59 -0.73 -8.99
N LYS A 244 25.68 -1.79 -9.80
CA LYS A 244 26.32 -1.70 -11.12
C LYS A 244 25.52 -0.71 -11.97
N GLU A 245 26.22 0.13 -12.72
CA GLU A 245 25.60 1.03 -13.68
C GLU A 245 24.79 0.23 -14.71
N TYR A 246 23.63 0.76 -15.09
CA TYR A 246 22.76 0.10 -16.05
C TYR A 246 23.39 0.18 -17.44
N THR A 247 23.82 -0.97 -17.97
CA THR A 247 24.24 -1.11 -19.36
C THR A 247 23.10 -1.77 -20.14
N PRO A 248 22.65 -1.18 -21.27
CA PRO A 248 21.60 -1.78 -22.09
C PRO A 248 22.08 -3.06 -22.79
N PHE A 249 23.39 -3.24 -22.92
CA PHE A 249 24.00 -4.42 -23.49
C PHE A 249 24.14 -5.54 -22.44
N PRO A 250 23.73 -6.78 -22.77
CA PRO A 250 23.99 -7.92 -21.91
C PRO A 250 25.50 -8.19 -21.83
N PRO A 251 26.01 -8.71 -20.70
CA PRO A 251 27.39 -9.19 -20.65
C PRO A 251 27.59 -10.34 -21.65
N PRO A 252 28.81 -10.53 -22.17
CA PRO A 252 29.10 -11.67 -23.04
C PRO A 252 28.78 -12.98 -22.32
N GLN A 253 28.20 -13.94 -23.04
CA GLN A 253 27.95 -15.26 -22.51
C GLN A 253 29.30 -15.93 -22.16
N PRO A 254 29.40 -16.63 -21.01
CA PRO A 254 30.62 -17.35 -20.69
C PRO A 254 30.85 -18.43 -21.74
N GLU A 255 32.03 -18.42 -22.35
CA GLU A 255 32.44 -19.41 -23.35
C GLU A 255 32.31 -20.84 -22.81
N SER A 256 31.79 -21.75 -23.65
CA SER A 256 31.71 -23.17 -23.30
C SER A 256 33.11 -23.78 -23.17
N LYS A 257 33.22 -24.95 -22.54
CA LYS A 257 34.50 -25.67 -22.49
C LYS A 257 35.03 -25.99 -23.90
N ILE A 258 34.13 -26.24 -24.85
CA ILE A 258 34.46 -26.50 -26.26
C ILE A 258 34.99 -25.22 -26.91
N ASP A 259 34.32 -24.08 -26.71
CA ASP A 259 34.76 -22.80 -27.27
C ASP A 259 36.12 -22.38 -26.72
N LYS A 260 36.36 -22.58 -25.42
CA LYS A 260 37.68 -22.34 -24.81
C LYS A 260 38.77 -23.23 -25.41
N GLN A 261 38.44 -24.49 -25.70
CA GLN A 261 39.37 -25.43 -26.33
C GLN A 261 39.59 -25.11 -27.82
N LEU A 262 38.56 -24.62 -28.52
CA LEU A 262 38.67 -24.14 -29.89
C LEU A 262 39.55 -22.88 -29.95
N ALA A 263 39.33 -21.93 -29.04
CA ALA A 263 40.12 -20.70 -28.92
C ALA A 263 41.57 -20.95 -28.51
N SER A 264 41.84 -21.93 -27.63
CA SER A 264 43.21 -22.32 -27.24
C SER A 264 43.92 -23.19 -28.28
N GLY A 265 43.20 -23.67 -29.31
CA GLY A 265 43.70 -24.64 -30.29
C GLY A 265 43.91 -26.06 -29.74
N GLU A 266 43.65 -26.29 -28.45
CA GLU A 266 43.76 -27.60 -27.82
C GLU A 266 42.69 -28.56 -28.32
N TYR A 267 41.57 -28.07 -28.84
CA TYR A 267 40.52 -28.91 -29.40
C TYR A 267 41.03 -29.75 -30.57
N PHE A 268 41.89 -29.17 -31.42
CA PHE A 268 42.40 -29.82 -32.63
C PHE A 268 43.55 -30.80 -32.38
N LEU A 269 44.20 -30.74 -31.21
CA LEU A 269 45.30 -31.65 -30.89
C LEU A 269 44.78 -33.04 -30.52
N LYS A 270 45.37 -34.07 -31.14
CA LYS A 270 45.14 -35.47 -30.77
C LYS A 270 45.67 -35.75 -29.35
N GLU A 271 45.15 -36.78 -28.68
CA GLU A 271 45.57 -37.11 -27.31
C GLU A 271 47.08 -37.33 -27.17
N ASP A 272 47.71 -37.97 -28.15
CA ASP A 272 49.16 -38.22 -28.13
C ASP A 272 49.97 -36.92 -28.22
N GLN A 273 49.52 -35.95 -29.02
CA GLN A 273 50.14 -34.64 -29.12
C GLN A 273 49.97 -33.84 -27.82
N LYS A 274 48.80 -33.95 -27.16
CA LYS A 274 48.57 -33.37 -25.83
C LYS A 274 49.50 -34.00 -24.78
N ARG A 275 49.68 -35.32 -24.80
CA ARG A 275 50.60 -36.03 -23.88
C ARG A 275 52.06 -35.63 -24.11
N ALA A 276 52.50 -35.55 -25.36
CA ALA A 276 53.84 -35.09 -25.70
C ALA A 276 54.11 -33.65 -25.26
N LYS A 277 53.13 -32.74 -25.45
CA LYS A 277 53.22 -31.35 -24.98
C LYS A 277 53.31 -31.25 -23.45
N ARG A 278 52.52 -32.04 -22.73
CA ARG A 278 52.56 -32.12 -21.25
C ARG A 278 53.90 -32.66 -20.72
N LEU A 279 54.48 -33.65 -21.39
CA LEU A 279 55.79 -34.18 -21.04
C LEU A 279 56.89 -33.13 -21.22
N LYS A 280 56.91 -32.44 -22.37
CA LYS A 280 57.85 -31.33 -22.61
C LYS A 280 57.73 -30.23 -21.56
N GLU A 281 56.50 -29.83 -21.22
CA GLU A 281 56.26 -28.81 -20.19
C GLU A 281 56.74 -29.27 -18.80
N ARG A 282 56.58 -30.55 -18.47
CA ARG A 282 57.09 -31.13 -17.22
C ARG A 282 58.61 -31.14 -17.19
N ASP A 283 59.24 -31.54 -18.27
CA ASP A 283 60.70 -31.60 -18.38
C ASP A 283 61.32 -30.20 -18.32
N GLU A 284 60.68 -29.20 -18.95
CA GLU A 284 61.05 -27.78 -18.84
C GLU A 284 60.90 -27.27 -17.41
N LYS A 285 59.80 -27.60 -16.71
CA LYS A 285 59.61 -27.26 -15.29
C LYS A 285 60.66 -27.91 -14.40
N GLN A 286 61.03 -29.16 -14.66
CA GLN A 286 62.09 -29.87 -13.93
C GLN A 286 63.45 -29.22 -14.15
N LYS A 287 63.79 -28.86 -15.40
CA LYS A 287 65.02 -28.11 -15.72
C LYS A 287 65.06 -26.75 -15.03
N ALA A 288 63.95 -26.01 -15.03
CA ALA A 288 63.84 -24.72 -14.35
C ALA A 288 63.98 -24.85 -12.83
N ALA A 289 63.37 -25.88 -12.23
CA ALA A 289 63.49 -26.16 -10.79
C ALA A 289 64.92 -26.57 -10.42
N ALA A 290 65.56 -27.43 -11.23
CA ALA A 290 66.96 -27.82 -11.06
C ALA A 290 67.88 -26.60 -11.12
N LYS A 291 67.69 -25.71 -12.11
CA LYS A 291 68.43 -24.44 -12.22
C LYS A 291 68.20 -23.54 -11.02
N ARG A 292 66.95 -23.37 -10.56
CA ARG A 292 66.63 -22.59 -9.36
C ARG A 292 67.26 -23.19 -8.09
N GLN A 293 67.36 -24.51 -8.02
CA GLN A 293 67.97 -25.21 -6.89
C GLN A 293 69.50 -25.17 -6.95
N GLU A 294 70.10 -25.18 -8.13
CA GLU A 294 71.52 -24.87 -8.33
C GLU A 294 71.83 -23.42 -7.97
N GLU A 295 71.03 -22.46 -8.41
CA GLU A 295 71.17 -21.05 -8.01
C GLU A 295 71.03 -20.87 -6.49
N ARG A 296 70.11 -21.61 -5.84
CA ARG A 296 69.98 -21.60 -4.38
C ARG A 296 71.21 -22.20 -3.70
N ARG A 297 71.69 -23.37 -4.16
CA ARG A 297 72.89 -24.02 -3.63
C ARG A 297 74.13 -23.15 -3.82
N ASN A 298 74.32 -22.54 -5.00
CA ASN A 298 75.45 -21.67 -5.28
C ASN A 298 75.45 -20.40 -4.41
N LYS A 299 74.26 -19.88 -4.06
CA LYS A 299 74.15 -18.78 -3.07
C LYS A 299 74.64 -19.20 -1.68
N ASP A 300 74.37 -20.43 -1.26
CA ASP A 300 74.83 -20.96 0.04
C ASP A 300 76.37 -21.19 0.06
N PHE A 301 77.00 -21.38 -1.10
CA PHE A 301 78.46 -21.54 -1.26
C PHE A 301 79.22 -20.21 -1.42
N GLN A 302 78.53 -19.09 -1.68
CA GLN A 302 79.15 -17.78 -1.61
C GLN A 302 79.17 -17.33 -0.14
N PRO A 303 80.36 -17.06 0.44
CA PRO A 303 80.43 -16.46 1.76
C PRO A 303 79.58 -15.19 1.77
N PRO A 304 78.72 -14.97 2.79
CA PRO A 304 78.05 -13.70 2.95
C PRO A 304 79.10 -12.59 2.90
N GLU A 305 78.88 -11.54 2.12
CA GLU A 305 79.77 -10.38 2.15
C GLU A 305 79.79 -9.84 3.59
N GLU A 306 80.91 -10.05 4.29
CA GLU A 306 81.12 -9.49 5.61
C GLU A 306 81.24 -7.98 5.46
N ASN A 307 80.22 -7.26 5.93
CA ASN A 307 80.38 -5.85 6.24
C ASN A 307 81.51 -5.73 7.27
N SER A 308 82.67 -5.23 6.86
CA SER A 308 83.79 -4.98 7.77
C SER A 308 83.29 -4.14 8.96
N MET A 309 83.18 -4.74 10.15
CA MET A 309 82.77 -3.99 11.33
C MET A 309 83.81 -2.91 11.68
N PRO A 310 83.37 -1.74 12.17
CA PRO A 310 84.19 -0.55 12.25
C PRO A 310 85.29 -0.76 13.30
N LYS A 311 86.56 -0.61 12.90
CA LYS A 311 87.69 -0.54 13.84
C LYS A 311 87.41 0.57 14.87
N LYS A 312 87.26 0.19 16.15
CA LYS A 312 87.27 1.11 17.29
C LYS A 312 88.58 1.90 17.26
N LYS A 313 88.51 3.20 16.97
CA LYS A 313 89.62 4.13 17.12
C LYS A 313 89.94 4.30 18.60
N VAL A 314 91.16 3.91 18.97
CA VAL A 314 91.85 4.41 20.17
C VAL A 314 92.05 5.92 19.98
N LYS A 315 91.70 6.71 21.01
CA LYS A 315 91.94 8.15 21.05
C LYS A 315 93.42 8.41 21.31
N THR A 316 94.07 9.05 20.36
CA THR A 316 95.23 9.93 20.58
C THR A 316 94.97 11.26 19.88
N SER A 317 95.49 12.31 20.53
CA SER A 317 95.28 13.75 20.41
C SER A 317 95.74 14.44 19.11
N ASP A 318 95.19 15.64 18.90
CA ASP A 318 95.54 16.72 17.94
C ASP A 318 95.37 16.39 16.44
N ASP A 319 94.92 17.28 15.55
CA ASP A 319 94.92 18.74 15.55
C ASP A 319 93.82 19.26 14.57
N GLY A 320 93.47 20.54 14.66
CA GLY A 320 92.28 21.13 14.07
C GLY A 320 92.23 21.21 12.53
N ALA A 321 91.06 20.92 11.97
CA ALA A 321 90.60 21.48 10.70
C ALA A 321 89.05 21.44 10.63
N VAL A 322 88.43 22.62 10.65
CA VAL A 322 86.98 22.78 10.53
C VAL A 322 86.56 22.51 9.08
N ASP A 323 85.73 21.49 8.88
CA ASP A 323 85.37 20.96 7.55
C ASP A 323 84.19 21.74 6.92
N VAL A 324 84.51 22.86 6.26
CA VAL A 324 83.58 23.87 5.70
C VAL A 324 82.57 23.30 4.68
N LYS A 325 82.82 22.12 4.10
CA LYS A 325 81.93 21.49 3.10
C LYS A 325 80.64 20.94 3.72
N LYS A 326 80.68 20.41 4.95
CA LYS A 326 79.49 19.87 5.64
C LYS A 326 78.54 20.95 6.15
N LEU A 327 79.04 22.18 6.37
CA LEU A 327 78.20 23.31 6.76
C LEU A 327 77.39 23.85 5.58
N LYS A 328 77.94 23.83 4.35
CA LYS A 328 77.28 24.34 3.14
C LYS A 328 76.12 23.47 2.66
N GLU A 329 76.15 22.16 2.90
CA GLU A 329 75.03 21.26 2.56
C GLU A 329 73.85 21.37 3.52
N LYS A 330 74.09 21.75 4.80
CA LYS A 330 73.05 21.91 5.81
C LYS A 330 72.24 23.21 5.69
N ILE A 331 72.70 24.19 4.91
CA ILE A 331 72.02 25.49 4.72
C ILE A 331 71.12 25.48 3.46
N LYS A 332 71.12 24.39 2.67
CA LYS A 332 70.29 24.25 1.44
C LYS A 332 69.04 23.36 1.62
N LYS A 333 68.54 23.19 2.84
CA LYS A 333 67.26 22.52 3.09
C LYS A 333 66.36 23.36 3.97
#